data_AF-A0A7G9S263-F1
#
_entry.id   AF-A0A7G9S263-F1
#
_cell.length_a   1.000
_cell.length_b   1.000
_cell.length_c   1.000
_cell.angle_alpha   90.00
_cell.angle_beta   90.00
_cell.angle_gamma   90.00
#
_symmetry.space_group_name_H-M   'P 1'
#
loop_
_entity.id
_entity.type
_entity.pdbx_description
1 polymer ?
#
loop_
_entity_poly.entity_id
_entity_poly.type
_entity_poly.pdbx_seq_one_letter_code
_entity_poly.pdbx_strand_id
1 'polypeptide(L)'
;MNREEFIESMMVLGYTESGADDLIWIAADSTESNLTLRAFNFVTAGDDQYEIFLPGDRGGYFKASVSYGVPFRGSLEDAYLWVYNDRAGL
;
A
#
# COMPACT_ATOMS: atom_id res chain seq x y z
N MET A 1 -1.55 11.00 7.29
CA MET A 1 -2.07 10.77 5.93
C MET A 1 -3.27 9.85 6.01
N ASN A 2 -4.46 10.42 5.84
CA ASN A 2 -5.69 9.66 5.61
C ASN A 2 -5.90 9.42 4.10
N ARG A 3 -6.99 8.74 3.72
CA ARG A 3 -7.28 8.41 2.30
C ARG A 3 -7.47 9.65 1.42
N GLU A 4 -8.14 10.69 1.92
CA GLU A 4 -8.38 11.93 1.16
C GLU A 4 -7.06 12.67 0.90
N GLU A 5 -6.25 12.85 1.94
CA GLU A 5 -4.91 13.44 1.85
C GLU A 5 -4.00 12.65 0.90
N PHE A 6 -4.10 11.32 0.93
CA PHE A 6 -3.38 10.44 0.01
C PHE A 6 -3.80 10.71 -1.45
N ILE A 7 -5.09 10.70 -1.74
CA ILE A 7 -5.61 10.92 -3.10
C ILE A 7 -5.19 12.30 -3.62
N GLU A 8 -5.34 13.35 -2.81
CA GLU A 8 -4.89 14.70 -3.16
C GLU A 8 -3.39 14.76 -3.46
N SER A 9 -2.58 14.10 -2.62
CA SER A 9 -1.12 14.02 -2.81
C SER A 9 -0.74 13.28 -4.09
N MET A 10 -1.44 12.19 -4.41
CA MET A 10 -1.23 11.43 -5.65
C MET A 10 -1.65 12.23 -6.90
N MET A 11 -2.68 13.06 -6.80
CA MET A 11 -3.08 13.94 -7.89
C MET A 11 -2.00 14.98 -8.22
N VAL A 12 -1.26 15.48 -7.22
CA VAL A 12 -0.10 16.35 -7.44
C VAL A 12 1.01 15.62 -8.23
N LEU A 13 1.14 14.30 -8.07
CA LEU A 13 2.06 13.46 -8.86
C LEU A 13 1.54 13.13 -10.27
N GLY A 14 0.35 13.61 -10.65
CA GLY A 14 -0.24 13.44 -11.98
C GLY A 14 -1.20 12.25 -12.13
N TYR A 15 -1.57 11.59 -11.04
CA TYR A 15 -2.63 10.57 -11.06
C TYR A 15 -4.01 11.22 -11.14
N THR A 16 -4.97 10.52 -11.76
CA THR A 16 -6.38 10.88 -11.59
C THR A 16 -6.85 10.45 -10.19
N GLU A 17 -7.92 11.07 -9.68
CA GLU A 17 -8.53 10.66 -8.41
C GLU A 17 -8.84 9.16 -8.38
N SER A 18 -9.51 8.66 -9.42
CA SER A 18 -9.82 7.23 -9.56
C SER A 18 -8.57 6.37 -9.68
N GLY A 19 -7.54 6.85 -10.38
CA GLY A 19 -6.28 6.16 -10.53
C GLY A 19 -5.52 6.04 -9.22
N ALA A 20 -5.51 7.10 -8.41
CA ALA A 20 -4.93 7.09 -7.06
C ALA A 20 -5.66 6.09 -6.16
N ASP A 21 -6.99 6.10 -6.17
CA ASP A 21 -7.78 5.16 -5.38
C ASP A 21 -7.60 3.70 -5.82
N ASP A 22 -7.48 3.47 -7.13
CA ASP A 22 -7.30 2.13 -7.70
C ASP A 22 -5.91 1.52 -7.43
N LEU A 23 -4.95 2.30 -6.94
CA LEU A 23 -3.64 1.76 -6.56
C LEU A 23 -3.69 0.89 -5.30
N ILE A 24 -4.60 1.21 -4.37
CA ILE A 24 -4.60 0.63 -3.02
C ILE A 24 -5.81 -0.27 -2.83
N TRP A 25 -5.58 -1.45 -2.30
CA TRP A 25 -6.59 -2.32 -1.71
C TRP A 25 -6.38 -2.40 -0.20
N ILE A 26 -7.42 -2.25 0.61
CA ILE A 26 -7.35 -2.55 2.05
C ILE A 26 -8.09 -3.86 2.27
N ALA A 27 -7.36 -4.90 2.62
CA ALA A 27 -7.93 -6.21 2.90
C ALA A 27 -8.81 -6.15 4.17
N ALA A 28 -9.95 -6.82 4.11
CA ALA A 28 -10.89 -6.88 5.24
C ALA A 28 -10.36 -7.69 6.43
N ASP A 29 -9.41 -8.60 6.19
CA ASP A 29 -8.74 -9.41 7.20
C ASP A 29 -7.28 -9.70 6.81
N SER A 30 -6.56 -10.40 7.68
CA SER A 30 -5.13 -10.68 7.52
C SER A 30 -4.81 -11.86 6.58
N THR A 31 -5.73 -12.27 5.70
CA THR A 31 -5.54 -13.47 4.86
C THR A 31 -5.02 -13.12 3.47
N GLU A 32 -4.04 -13.90 3.00
CA GLU A 32 -3.50 -13.76 1.63
C GLU A 32 -4.55 -14.03 0.53
N SER A 33 -5.62 -14.74 0.86
CA SER A 33 -6.77 -14.95 -0.03
C SER A 33 -7.56 -13.67 -0.36
N ASN A 34 -7.40 -12.62 0.43
CA ASN A 34 -8.03 -11.31 0.19
C ASN A 34 -7.14 -10.33 -0.58
N LEU A 35 -5.97 -10.77 -1.05
CA LEU A 35 -5.09 -9.98 -1.89
C LEU A 35 -5.64 -9.87 -3.32
N THR A 36 -5.46 -8.71 -3.93
CA THR A 36 -5.98 -8.38 -5.27
C THR A 36 -4.85 -7.97 -6.21
N LEU A 37 -5.13 -7.91 -7.51
CA LEU A 37 -4.18 -7.43 -8.53
C LEU A 37 -3.90 -5.92 -8.44
N ARG A 38 -4.40 -5.21 -7.41
CA ARG A 38 -4.00 -3.82 -7.15
C ARG A 38 -2.52 -3.76 -6.80
N ALA A 39 -1.92 -2.61 -7.09
CA ALA A 39 -0.48 -2.42 -6.93
C ALA A 39 -0.02 -2.55 -5.48
N PHE A 40 -0.85 -2.09 -4.53
CA PHE A 40 -0.55 -2.12 -3.11
C PHE A 40 -1.73 -2.71 -2.35
N ASN A 41 -1.49 -3.79 -1.60
CA ASN A 41 -2.50 -4.43 -0.77
C ASN A 41 -2.15 -4.25 0.70
N PHE A 42 -2.94 -3.48 1.43
CA PHE A 42 -2.78 -3.23 2.86
C PHE A 42 -3.49 -4.32 3.64
N VAL A 43 -2.75 -5.06 4.44
CA VAL A 43 -3.24 -6.21 5.20
C VAL A 43 -3.02 -5.96 6.68
N THR A 44 -4.06 -6.13 7.50
CA THR A 44 -3.93 -5.96 8.96
C THR A 44 -2.97 -6.99 9.55
N ALA A 45 -2.09 -6.53 10.45
CA ALA A 45 -1.08 -7.33 11.14
C ALA A 45 -1.33 -7.41 12.66
N GLY A 46 -2.52 -6.98 13.11
CA GLY A 46 -2.86 -6.77 14.52
C GLY A 46 -2.36 -5.44 15.06
N ASP A 47 -2.83 -5.06 16.25
CA ASP A 47 -2.44 -3.82 16.97
C ASP A 47 -2.54 -2.53 16.13
N ASP A 48 -3.58 -2.43 15.29
CA ASP A 48 -3.79 -1.32 14.34
C ASP A 48 -2.63 -1.11 13.34
N GLN A 49 -1.84 -2.16 13.11
CA GLN A 49 -0.75 -2.17 12.16
C GLN A 49 -1.14 -2.86 10.86
N TYR A 50 -0.47 -2.45 9.79
CA TYR A 50 -0.65 -2.92 8.44
C TYR A 50 0.69 -3.33 7.85
N GLU A 51 0.66 -4.39 7.06
CA GLU A 51 1.72 -4.77 6.12
C GLU A 51 1.25 -4.43 4.70
N ILE A 52 2.19 -4.16 3.81
CA ILE A 52 1.89 -3.91 2.39
C ILE A 52 2.38 -5.11 1.59
N PHE A 53 1.49 -5.68 0.78
CA PHE A 53 1.79 -6.76 -0.16
C PHE A 53 1.75 -6.24 -1.60
N LEU A 54 2.80 -6.56 -2.34
CA LEU A 54 3.01 -6.18 -3.73
C LEU A 54 2.86 -7.40 -4.63
N PRO A 55 2.22 -7.30 -5.81
CA PRO A 55 2.12 -8.41 -6.75
C PRO A 55 3.49 -8.74 -7.34
N GLY A 56 3.85 -10.02 -7.33
CA GLY A 56 5.11 -10.51 -7.93
C GLY A 56 4.96 -10.89 -9.42
N ASP A 57 6.04 -10.74 -10.19
CA ASP A 57 6.06 -11.01 -11.64
C ASP A 57 5.74 -12.46 -12.03
N ARG A 58 5.93 -13.41 -11.11
CA ARG A 58 5.75 -14.86 -11.35
C ARG A 58 4.51 -15.44 -10.68
N GLY A 59 3.60 -14.56 -10.24
CA GLY A 59 2.46 -14.93 -9.41
C GLY A 59 2.82 -14.93 -7.92
N GLY A 60 1.80 -14.69 -7.09
CA GLY A 60 1.95 -14.51 -5.65
C GLY A 60 2.23 -13.06 -5.26
N TYR A 61 2.47 -12.85 -3.97
CA TYR A 61 2.69 -11.53 -3.39
C TYR A 61 3.92 -11.56 -2.49
N PHE A 62 4.55 -10.40 -2.32
CA PHE A 62 5.67 -10.21 -1.41
C PHE A 62 5.48 -8.96 -0.56
N LYS A 63 6.07 -8.96 0.63
CA LYS A 63 5.98 -7.82 1.54
C LYS A 63 6.84 -6.67 1.02
N ALA A 64 6.26 -5.48 0.94
CA ALA A 64 7.00 -4.24 0.79
C ALA A 64 8.04 -4.14 1.92
N SER A 65 9.16 -3.48 1.65
CA SER A 65 10.26 -3.36 2.60
C SER A 65 10.61 -1.89 2.81
N VAL A 66 10.89 -1.52 4.06
CA VAL A 66 11.38 -0.17 4.43
C VAL A 66 12.90 -0.05 4.28
N SER A 67 13.60 -1.18 4.35
CA SER A 67 15.03 -1.31 4.07
C SER A 67 15.34 -2.73 3.62
N TYR A 68 16.56 -2.99 3.15
CA TYR A 68 16.94 -4.32 2.67
C TYR A 68 16.62 -5.43 3.69
N GLY A 69 15.68 -6.30 3.34
CA GLY A 69 15.24 -7.43 4.16
C GLY A 69 14.34 -7.08 5.35
N VAL A 70 13.94 -5.81 5.55
CA VAL A 70 13.06 -5.38 6.64
C VAL A 70 11.68 -5.08 6.08
N PRO A 71 10.67 -5.93 6.34
CA PRO A 71 9.32 -5.70 5.83
C PRO A 71 8.71 -4.44 6.46
N PHE A 72 7.91 -3.73 5.67
CA PHE A 72 7.08 -2.65 6.16
C PHE A 72 6.07 -3.19 7.18
N ARG A 73 5.97 -2.51 8.32
CA ARG A 73 4.92 -2.69 9.31
C ARG A 73 4.68 -1.37 10.02
N GLY A 74 3.50 -0.79 9.85
CA GLY A 74 3.19 0.55 10.36
C GLY A 74 1.69 0.78 10.46
N SER A 75 1.29 1.98 10.88
CA SER A 75 -0.12 2.38 10.87
C SER A 75 -0.68 2.47 9.45
N LEU A 76 -2.00 2.61 9.31
CA LEU A 76 -2.62 2.88 8.01
C LEU A 76 -2.08 4.17 7.38
N GLU A 77 -1.80 5.19 8.21
CA GLU A 77 -1.18 6.44 7.79
C GLU A 77 0.22 6.22 7.24
N ASP A 78 1.05 5.43 7.92
CA ASP A 78 2.39 5.09 7.45
C ASP A 78 2.33 4.32 6.13
N ALA A 79 1.31 3.49 5.92
CA ALA A 79 1.14 2.72 4.70
C ALA A 79 0.82 3.62 3.50
N TYR A 80 -0.07 4.61 3.67
CA TYR A 80 -0.33 5.62 2.65
C TYR A 80 0.93 6.43 2.33
N LEU A 81 1.66 6.87 3.37
CA LEU A 81 2.89 7.63 3.19
C LEU A 81 3.97 6.81 2.46
N TRP A 82 4.09 5.52 2.78
CA TRP A 82 5.00 4.61 2.09
C TRP A 82 4.68 4.52 0.60
N VAL A 83 3.41 4.34 0.23
CA VAL A 83 2.98 4.30 -1.17
C VAL A 83 3.24 5.64 -1.88
N TYR A 84 2.95 6.75 -1.22
CA TYR A 84 3.26 8.07 -1.77
C TYR A 84 4.76 8.23 -2.06
N ASN A 85 5.64 7.87 -1.11
CA ASN A 85 7.08 7.98 -1.28
C ASN A 85 7.58 7.07 -2.42
N ASP A 86 7.10 5.82 -2.51
CA ASP A 86 7.42 4.90 -3.60
C ASP A 86 7.08 5.51 -4.97
N ARG A 87 5.89 6.11 -5.11
CA ARG A 87 5.46 6.74 -6.38
C ARG A 87 6.12 8.07 -6.67
N ALA A 88 6.51 8.81 -5.64
CA ALA A 88 7.29 10.03 -5.76
C ALA A 88 8.78 9.74 -6.05
N GLY A 89 9.25 8.51 -5.84
CA GLY A 89 10.66 8.12 -5.97
C GLY A 89 11.53 8.65 -4.83
N LEU A 90 10.99 8.69 -3.60
CA LEU A 90 11.61 9.23 -2.38
C LEU A 90 12.12 8.15 -1.43
#